data_AF-A0A960G2G6-F1
#
_entry.id   AF-A0A960G2G6-F1
#
_cell.length_a   1.000
_cell.length_b   1.000
_cell.length_c   1.000
_cell.angle_alpha   90.00
_cell.angle_beta   90.00
_cell.angle_gamma   90.00
#
_symmetry.space_group_name_H-M   'P 1'
#
loop_
_entity.id
_entity.type
_entity.pdbx_description
1 polymer ?
#
loop_
_entity_poly.entity_id
_entity_poly.type
_entity_poly.pdbx_seq_one_letter_code
_entity_poly.pdbx_strand_id
1 'polypeptide(L)'
;MNEVITTFQSGIGINLIPVDASNEFLGALADVSDPEQKRKIIGRLFVEIFEREAGKLDHPDFLAQGTLYPDVIESAAHAGPAQTIKSHHNVGGLPEKMSMQLLEPLRDLFKDEVRGVGRILGLPENLVNRHPFPGPGLAVRILGALDRESIRILQEADDIFIEMLRSHGLYDQVSQAFVVLMP
;
A
#
# COMPACT_ATOMS: atom_id res chain seq x y z
N MET A 1 0.75 -5.34 12.44
CA MET A 1 -0.41 -6.09 11.89
C MET A 1 -1.69 -5.85 12.70
N ASN A 2 -1.61 -5.81 14.03
CA ASN A 2 -2.79 -5.72 14.89
C ASN A 2 -3.59 -4.42 14.79
N GLU A 3 -2.96 -3.26 14.55
CA GLU A 3 -3.68 -1.96 14.56
C GLU A 3 -4.72 -1.86 13.42
N VAL A 4 -4.34 -2.22 12.18
CA VAL A 4 -5.25 -2.18 11.02
C VAL A 4 -6.40 -3.17 11.21
N ILE A 5 -6.08 -4.42 11.57
CA ILE A 5 -7.08 -5.47 11.77
C ILE A 5 -8.08 -5.03 12.86
N THR A 6 -7.57 -4.54 14.00
CA THR A 6 -8.39 -4.09 15.13
C THR A 6 -9.29 -2.92 14.71
N THR A 7 -8.75 -1.92 14.02
CA THR A 7 -9.50 -0.73 13.60
C THR A 7 -10.66 -1.08 12.67
N PHE A 8 -10.42 -1.91 11.65
CA PHE A 8 -11.43 -2.23 10.66
C PHE A 8 -12.45 -3.26 11.14
N GLN A 9 -12.03 -4.29 11.88
CA GLN A 9 -12.95 -5.31 12.39
C GLN A 9 -13.77 -4.82 13.59
N SER A 10 -13.15 -4.13 14.55
CA SER A 10 -13.83 -3.72 15.79
C SER A 10 -14.43 -2.31 15.73
N GLY A 11 -13.84 -1.40 14.95
CA GLY A 11 -14.29 -0.01 14.87
C GLY A 11 -15.37 0.25 13.83
N ILE A 12 -15.19 -0.29 12.61
CA ILE A 12 -16.02 0.05 11.44
C ILE A 12 -16.98 -1.11 11.07
N GLY A 13 -16.67 -2.34 11.52
CA GLY A 13 -17.50 -3.51 11.26
C GLY A 13 -17.36 -4.07 9.84
N ILE A 14 -16.20 -3.89 9.21
CA ILE A 14 -15.92 -4.45 7.88
C ILE A 14 -15.52 -5.92 8.00
N ASN A 15 -16.03 -6.75 7.08
CA ASN A 15 -15.55 -8.12 6.91
C ASN A 15 -14.12 -8.11 6.34
N LEU A 16 -13.13 -8.14 7.22
CA LEU A 16 -11.71 -8.17 6.86
C LEU A 16 -11.17 -9.59 6.92
N ILE A 17 -10.61 -10.06 5.80
CA ILE A 17 -9.92 -11.36 5.68
C ILE A 17 -8.40 -11.10 5.66
N PRO A 18 -7.68 -11.24 6.78
CA PRO A 18 -6.22 -11.11 6.78
C PRO A 18 -5.56 -12.33 6.14
N VAL A 19 -4.55 -12.10 5.30
CA VAL A 19 -3.81 -13.14 4.59
C VAL A 19 -2.33 -12.98 4.95
N ASP A 20 -1.76 -13.97 5.64
CA ASP A 20 -0.32 -13.99 5.90
C ASP A 20 0.41 -14.69 4.76
N ALA A 21 0.98 -13.88 3.86
CA ALA A 21 1.83 -14.33 2.77
C ALA A 21 3.31 -13.96 3.00
N SER A 22 3.70 -13.65 4.23
CA SER A 22 5.03 -13.12 4.54
C SER A 22 6.16 -14.02 4.03
N ASN A 23 6.00 -15.35 4.16
CA ASN A 23 6.98 -16.32 3.68
C ASN A 23 7.05 -16.39 2.15
N GLU A 24 5.93 -16.23 1.44
CA GLU A 24 5.88 -16.22 -0.03
C GLU A 24 6.64 -15.00 -0.56
N PHE A 25 6.41 -13.82 0.02
CA PHE A 25 7.13 -12.59 -0.32
C PHE A 25 8.63 -12.68 0.00
N LEU A 26 8.99 -13.13 1.21
CA LEU A 26 10.40 -13.24 1.60
C LEU A 26 11.14 -14.27 0.75
N GLY A 27 10.52 -15.40 0.43
CA GLY A 27 11.12 -16.42 -0.42
C GLY A 27 11.37 -15.91 -1.84
N ALA A 28 10.42 -15.18 -2.43
CA ALA A 28 10.58 -14.65 -3.78
C ALA A 28 11.52 -13.43 -3.89
N LEU A 29 11.76 -12.74 -2.76
CA LEU A 29 12.69 -11.61 -2.68
C LEU A 29 14.10 -12.02 -2.23
N ALA A 30 14.32 -13.32 -1.96
CA ALA A 30 15.63 -13.83 -1.58
C ALA A 30 16.67 -13.48 -2.65
N ASP A 31 17.81 -12.93 -2.20
CA ASP A 31 18.93 -12.50 -3.04
C ASP A 31 18.61 -11.43 -4.10
N VAL A 32 17.42 -10.81 -4.06
CA VAL A 32 17.05 -9.72 -4.97
C VAL A 32 17.50 -8.38 -4.39
N SER A 33 18.48 -7.75 -5.04
CA SER A 33 19.00 -6.43 -4.64
C SER A 33 18.46 -5.28 -5.49
N ASP A 34 18.14 -5.53 -6.76
CA ASP A 34 17.67 -4.50 -7.69
C ASP A 34 16.27 -3.97 -7.29
N PRO A 35 16.11 -2.65 -7.10
CA PRO A 35 14.86 -2.09 -6.60
C PRO A 35 13.69 -2.26 -7.57
N GLU A 36 13.93 -2.24 -8.89
CA GLU A 36 12.87 -2.40 -9.88
C GLU A 36 12.42 -3.86 -9.98
N GLN A 37 13.34 -4.82 -9.82
CA GLN A 37 13.00 -6.24 -9.69
C GLN A 37 12.17 -6.49 -8.43
N LYS A 38 12.54 -5.92 -7.28
CA LYS A 38 11.74 -6.01 -6.04
C LYS A 38 10.31 -5.51 -6.27
N ARG A 39 10.16 -4.32 -6.89
CA ARG A 39 8.84 -3.75 -7.21
C ARG A 39 8.00 -4.69 -8.07
N LYS A 40 8.56 -5.23 -9.15
CA LYS A 40 7.88 -6.16 -10.06
C LYS A 40 7.47 -7.45 -9.37
N ILE A 41 8.36 -8.04 -8.58
CA ILE A 41 8.09 -9.28 -7.83
C ILE A 41 6.95 -9.06 -6.84
N ILE A 42 7.01 -7.98 -6.06
CA ILE A 42 5.97 -7.67 -5.07
C ILE A 42 4.63 -7.39 -5.74
N GLY A 43 4.61 -6.59 -6.81
CA GLY A 43 3.38 -6.30 -7.56
C GLY A 43 2.73 -7.57 -8.11
N ARG A 44 3.52 -8.42 -8.78
CA ARG A 44 3.03 -9.70 -9.32
C ARG A 44 2.48 -10.62 -8.23
N LEU A 45 3.24 -10.85 -7.16
CA LEU A 45 2.80 -11.73 -6.07
C LEU A 45 1.55 -11.21 -5.36
N PHE A 46 1.46 -9.90 -5.16
CA PHE A 46 0.28 -9.29 -4.58
C PHE A 46 -0.98 -9.60 -5.39
N VAL A 47 -0.91 -9.48 -6.72
CA VAL A 47 -2.01 -9.82 -7.63
C VAL A 47 -2.34 -11.31 -7.58
N GLU A 48 -1.33 -12.19 -7.71
CA GLU A 48 -1.52 -13.64 -7.66
C GLU A 48 -2.20 -14.10 -6.36
N ILE A 49 -1.76 -13.54 -5.22
CA ILE A 49 -2.35 -13.83 -3.91
C ILE A 49 -3.76 -13.26 -3.83
N PHE A 50 -3.96 -12.01 -4.27
CA PHE A 50 -5.28 -11.37 -4.24
C PHE A 50 -6.31 -12.19 -5.06
N GLU A 51 -5.96 -12.64 -6.25
CA GLU A 51 -6.82 -13.48 -7.08
C GLU A 51 -7.10 -14.84 -6.45
N ARG A 52 -6.07 -15.48 -5.89
CA ARG A 52 -6.20 -16.75 -5.18
C ARG A 52 -7.20 -16.65 -4.02
N GLU A 53 -7.19 -15.54 -3.29
CA GLU A 53 -8.10 -15.33 -2.15
C GLU A 53 -9.49 -14.86 -2.60
N ALA A 54 -9.59 -14.02 -3.64
CA ALA A 54 -10.86 -13.61 -4.23
C ALA A 54 -11.62 -14.80 -4.83
N GLY A 55 -10.92 -15.77 -5.44
CA GLY A 55 -11.50 -17.00 -5.98
C GLY A 55 -12.10 -17.94 -4.93
N LYS A 56 -11.86 -17.71 -3.64
CA LYS A 56 -12.50 -18.45 -2.54
C LYS A 56 -13.83 -17.85 -2.13
N LEU A 57 -14.13 -16.63 -2.60
CA LEU A 57 -15.39 -15.93 -2.33
C LEU A 57 -16.47 -16.37 -3.32
N ASP A 58 -17.72 -16.18 -2.93
CA ASP A 58 -18.86 -16.49 -3.78
C ASP A 58 -19.03 -15.42 -4.87
N HIS A 59 -18.26 -15.56 -5.94
CA HIS A 59 -18.32 -14.79 -7.20
C HIS A 59 -18.59 -13.28 -7.01
N PRO A 60 -17.61 -12.51 -6.52
CA PRO A 60 -17.79 -11.06 -6.39
C PRO A 60 -18.03 -10.40 -7.77
N ASP A 61 -19.05 -9.55 -7.85
CA ASP A 61 -19.36 -8.78 -9.06
C ASP A 61 -18.45 -7.54 -9.23
N PHE A 62 -17.97 -6.98 -8.12
CA PHE A 62 -17.28 -5.69 -8.09
C PHE A 62 -15.92 -5.75 -7.40
N LEU A 63 -14.97 -4.97 -7.92
CA LEU A 63 -13.70 -4.65 -7.28
C LEU A 63 -13.66 -3.16 -6.95
N ALA A 64 -13.67 -2.82 -5.66
CA ALA A 64 -13.55 -1.43 -5.22
C ALA A 64 -12.09 -0.97 -5.16
N GLN A 65 -11.81 0.23 -5.67
CA GLN A 65 -10.50 0.88 -5.61
C GLN A 65 -10.58 2.29 -5.04
N GLY A 66 -9.56 2.68 -4.28
CA GLY A 66 -9.44 4.02 -3.69
C GLY A 66 -8.77 5.05 -4.61
N THR A 67 -8.85 4.89 -5.93
CA THR A 67 -8.28 5.81 -6.93
C THR A 67 -8.79 7.23 -6.69
N LEU A 68 -7.88 8.21 -6.72
CA LEU A 68 -8.18 9.62 -6.49
C LEU A 68 -8.12 10.44 -7.78
N TYR A 69 -8.66 11.67 -7.72
CA TYR A 69 -8.68 12.57 -8.87
C TYR A 69 -7.28 12.90 -9.45
N PRO A 70 -6.22 13.15 -8.63
CA PRO A 70 -4.87 13.31 -9.15
C PRO A 70 -4.38 12.10 -9.98
N ASP A 71 -4.74 10.88 -9.58
CA ASP A 71 -4.32 9.65 -10.25
C ASP A 71 -4.97 9.52 -11.65
N VAL A 72 -6.21 9.99 -11.77
CA VAL A 72 -6.95 10.03 -13.05
C VAL A 72 -6.32 11.02 -14.02
N ILE A 73 -6.00 12.23 -13.57
CA ILE A 73 -5.36 13.26 -14.42
C ILE A 73 -3.97 12.79 -14.85
N GLU A 74 -3.19 12.22 -13.94
CA GLU A 74 -1.86 11.71 -14.24
C GLU A 74 -1.90 10.62 -15.32
N SER A 75 -2.90 9.76 -15.27
CA SER A 75 -3.12 8.71 -16.28
C SER A 75 -3.56 9.26 -17.64
N ALA A 76 -4.41 10.28 -17.66
CA ALA A 76 -4.89 10.91 -18.90
C ALA A 76 -3.81 11.75 -19.62
N ALA A 77 -2.92 12.40 -18.86
CA ALA A 77 -1.89 13.29 -19.39
C ALA A 77 -0.70 12.55 -20.04
N HIS A 78 -0.51 11.26 -19.77
CA HIS A 78 0.67 10.50 -20.19
C HIS A 78 0.42 9.55 -21.38
N ALA A 79 -0.58 9.83 -22.22
CA ALA A 79 -0.82 9.13 -23.49
C ALA A 79 0.24 9.44 -24.60
N GLY A 80 1.48 9.74 -24.20
CA GLY A 80 2.66 9.96 -25.06
C GLY A 80 3.76 8.90 -24.82
N PRO A 81 4.91 8.97 -25.52
CA PRO A 81 5.89 7.87 -25.67
C PRO A 81 6.62 7.41 -24.39
N ALA A 82 6.26 7.93 -23.22
CA ALA A 82 6.81 7.57 -21.91
C ALA A 82 6.04 6.41 -21.22
N GLN A 83 5.47 5.48 -22.00
CA GLN A 83 4.68 4.35 -21.49
C GLN A 83 5.46 3.40 -20.56
N THR A 84 6.79 3.37 -20.65
CA THR A 84 7.61 2.41 -19.90
C THR A 84 7.76 2.73 -18.41
N ILE A 85 7.37 3.92 -17.95
CA ILE A 85 7.64 4.37 -16.57
C ILE A 85 6.39 4.27 -15.65
N LYS A 86 5.19 3.96 -16.17
CA LYS A 86 3.95 3.95 -15.36
C LYS A 86 3.11 2.69 -15.44
N SER A 87 3.74 1.53 -15.41
CA SER A 87 3.02 0.26 -15.35
C SER A 87 2.39 -0.09 -13.99
N HIS A 88 2.57 0.73 -12.93
CA HIS A 88 2.32 0.24 -11.56
C HIS A 88 1.69 1.23 -10.54
N HIS A 89 1.15 2.39 -10.95
CA HIS A 89 0.60 3.35 -9.98
C HIS A 89 -0.92 3.26 -9.74
N ASN A 90 -1.71 2.78 -10.70
CA ASN A 90 -3.12 2.43 -10.47
C ASN A 90 -3.24 0.91 -10.38
N VAL A 91 -3.00 0.40 -9.17
CA VAL A 91 -3.03 -1.03 -8.81
C VAL A 91 -2.18 -1.89 -9.76
N GLY A 92 -0.96 -2.21 -9.30
CA GLY A 92 -0.01 -3.02 -10.05
C GLY A 92 -0.69 -4.16 -10.79
N GLY A 93 -0.62 -4.12 -12.13
CA GLY A 93 -0.86 -5.25 -13.02
C GLY A 93 -2.03 -6.16 -12.67
N LEU A 94 -3.23 -5.61 -12.41
CA LEU A 94 -4.42 -6.46 -12.44
C LEU A 94 -4.48 -7.15 -13.82
N PRO A 95 -4.74 -8.47 -13.89
CA PRO A 95 -4.65 -9.18 -15.14
C PRO A 95 -5.67 -8.63 -16.14
N GLU A 96 -5.32 -8.66 -17.43
CA GLU A 96 -6.15 -8.12 -18.52
C GLU A 96 -7.57 -8.70 -18.56
N LYS A 97 -7.82 -9.82 -17.86
CA LYS A 97 -9.11 -10.49 -17.74
C LYS A 97 -9.48 -10.68 -16.27
N MET A 98 -9.90 -9.62 -15.60
CA MET A 98 -10.66 -9.76 -14.36
C MET A 98 -12.14 -9.94 -14.68
N SER A 99 -12.80 -10.84 -13.95
CA SER A 99 -14.25 -11.08 -14.03
C SER A 99 -15.08 -10.01 -13.31
N MET A 100 -14.45 -9.14 -12.52
CA MET A 100 -15.09 -8.12 -11.68
C MET A 100 -15.18 -6.76 -12.39
N GLN A 101 -16.27 -6.03 -12.14
CA GLN A 101 -16.43 -4.64 -12.56
C GLN A 101 -15.74 -3.69 -11.58
N LEU A 102 -15.01 -2.70 -12.09
CA LEU A 102 -14.28 -1.76 -11.24
C LEU A 102 -15.20 -0.66 -10.67
N LEU A 103 -15.08 -0.41 -9.36
CA LEU A 103 -15.81 0.63 -8.64
C LEU A 103 -14.83 1.60 -7.96
N GLU A 104 -14.79 2.86 -8.41
CA GLU A 104 -13.84 3.88 -7.92
C GLU A 104 -14.59 5.06 -7.29
N PRO A 105 -15.10 4.92 -6.05
CA PRO A 105 -15.98 5.93 -5.44
C PRO A 105 -15.27 7.25 -5.08
N LEU A 106 -13.94 7.28 -5.04
CA LEU A 106 -13.14 8.45 -4.65
C LEU A 106 -12.50 9.17 -5.85
N ARG A 107 -12.80 8.73 -7.08
CA ARG A 107 -12.12 9.15 -8.32
C ARG A 107 -12.20 10.65 -8.61
N ASP A 108 -13.16 11.35 -8.05
CA ASP A 108 -13.40 12.78 -8.27
C ASP A 108 -12.94 13.65 -7.09
N LEU A 109 -12.25 13.05 -6.10
CA LEU A 109 -11.82 13.72 -4.88
C LEU A 109 -10.30 13.90 -4.80
N PHE A 110 -9.87 15.02 -4.23
CA PHE A 110 -8.50 15.25 -3.78
C PHE A 110 -8.23 14.63 -2.40
N LYS A 111 -6.94 14.57 -2.02
CA LYS A 111 -6.50 13.86 -0.81
C LYS A 111 -7.07 14.44 0.48
N ASP A 112 -7.18 15.76 0.57
CA ASP A 112 -7.80 16.50 1.67
C ASP A 112 -9.31 16.25 1.78
N GLU A 113 -10.01 16.17 0.65
CA GLU A 113 -11.44 15.82 0.60
C GLU A 113 -11.67 14.37 1.07
N VAL A 114 -10.83 13.43 0.63
CA VAL A 114 -10.87 12.02 1.09
C VAL A 114 -10.65 11.92 2.59
N ARG A 115 -9.77 12.75 3.17
CA ARG A 115 -9.60 12.84 4.62
C ARG A 115 -10.88 13.34 5.29
N GLY A 116 -11.55 14.34 4.70
CA GLY A 116 -12.86 14.81 5.16
C GLY A 116 -13.91 13.70 5.17
N VAL A 117 -14.01 12.92 4.09
CA VAL A 117 -14.91 11.74 4.00
C VAL A 117 -14.56 10.73 5.08
N GLY A 118 -13.28 10.42 5.29
CA GLY A 118 -12.83 9.51 6.34
C GLY A 118 -13.30 9.91 7.74
N ARG A 119 -13.26 11.21 8.07
CA ARG A 119 -13.75 11.73 9.37
C ARG A 119 -15.26 11.59 9.51
N ILE A 120 -16.02 11.85 8.45
CA ILE A 120 -17.49 11.68 8.45
C ILE A 120 -17.86 10.21 8.66
N LEU A 121 -17.09 9.28 8.09
CA LEU A 121 -17.24 7.83 8.28
C LEU A 121 -16.76 7.33 9.65
N GLY A 122 -16.25 8.21 10.52
CA GLY A 122 -15.81 7.85 11.87
C GLY A 122 -14.43 7.20 11.93
N LEU A 123 -13.58 7.36 10.89
CA LEU A 123 -12.21 6.87 10.94
C LEU A 123 -11.38 7.62 12.00
N PRO A 124 -10.54 6.93 12.79
CA PRO A 124 -9.65 7.57 13.75
C PRO A 124 -8.71 8.59 13.08
N GLU A 125 -8.47 9.73 13.74
CA GLU A 125 -7.67 10.83 13.19
C GLU A 125 -6.22 10.41 12.89
N ASN A 126 -5.64 9.52 13.71
CA ASN A 126 -4.30 8.95 13.49
C ASN A 126 -4.21 8.12 12.20
N LEU A 127 -5.32 7.51 11.76
CA LEU A 127 -5.39 6.76 10.50
C LEU A 127 -5.58 7.71 9.32
N VAL A 128 -6.48 8.69 9.45
CA VAL A 128 -6.78 9.69 8.41
C VAL A 128 -5.56 10.53 8.06
N ASN A 129 -4.76 10.92 9.07
CA ASN A 129 -3.56 11.74 8.89
C ASN A 129 -2.28 10.91 8.74
N ARG A 130 -2.37 9.57 8.59
CA ARG A 130 -1.17 8.75 8.42
C ARG A 130 -0.40 9.17 7.17
N HIS A 131 0.94 9.18 7.27
CA HIS A 131 1.79 9.47 6.13
C HIS A 131 1.61 8.39 5.05
N PRO A 132 1.80 8.77 3.77
CA PRO A 132 1.79 7.79 2.70
C PRO A 132 2.87 6.73 2.94
N PHE A 133 2.51 5.48 2.71
CA PHE A 133 3.41 4.34 2.80
C PHE A 133 3.42 3.60 1.46
N PRO A 134 4.59 3.29 0.88
CA PRO A 134 4.67 2.72 -0.47
C PRO A 134 4.10 1.30 -0.50
N GLY A 135 3.52 0.89 -1.64
CA GLY A 135 3.01 -0.47 -1.85
C GLY A 135 4.05 -1.58 -1.61
N PRO A 136 5.27 -1.48 -2.16
CA PRO A 136 6.38 -2.38 -1.83
C PRO A 136 6.87 -2.32 -0.38
N GLY A 137 6.34 -1.40 0.42
CA GLY A 137 6.63 -1.24 1.84
C GLY A 137 8.11 -1.06 2.15
N LEU A 138 8.59 -1.84 3.12
CA LEU A 138 9.98 -1.78 3.58
C LEU A 138 10.99 -2.28 2.55
N ALA A 139 10.55 -3.03 1.52
CA ALA A 139 11.46 -3.62 0.54
C ALA A 139 12.23 -2.59 -0.28
N VAL A 140 11.65 -1.40 -0.48
CA VAL A 140 12.28 -0.26 -1.16
C VAL A 140 13.00 0.68 -0.19
N ARG A 141 12.93 0.42 1.11
CA ARG A 141 13.64 1.16 2.17
C ARG A 141 14.87 0.40 2.69
N ILE A 142 15.07 -0.84 2.27
CA ILE A 142 16.30 -1.63 2.52
C ILE A 142 17.10 -1.67 1.22
N LEU A 143 18.31 -1.10 1.24
CA LEU A 143 19.22 -1.18 0.11
C LEU A 143 19.93 -2.54 0.11
N GLY A 144 19.98 -3.20 -1.05
CA GLY A 144 20.56 -4.54 -1.17
C GLY A 144 19.55 -5.67 -0.95
N ALA A 145 20.03 -6.88 -0.68
CA ALA A 145 19.16 -8.04 -0.47
C ALA A 145 18.35 -7.89 0.83
N LEU A 146 17.15 -8.48 0.87
CA LEU A 146 16.31 -8.49 2.07
C LEU A 146 16.52 -9.78 2.84
N ASP A 147 16.63 -9.66 4.15
CA ASP A 147 16.48 -10.76 5.08
C ASP A 147 15.59 -10.34 6.28
N ARG A 148 15.26 -11.30 7.13
CA ARG A 148 14.42 -11.07 8.30
C ARG A 148 15.06 -10.12 9.30
N GLU A 149 16.39 -10.13 9.40
CA GLU A 149 17.12 -9.30 10.36
C GLU A 149 17.09 -7.83 9.94
N SER A 150 17.39 -7.55 8.69
CA SER A 150 17.31 -6.22 8.06
C SER A 150 15.90 -5.63 8.18
N ILE A 151 14.87 -6.45 7.95
CA ILE A 151 13.47 -6.03 8.14
C ILE A 151 13.20 -5.68 9.59
N ARG A 152 13.62 -6.53 10.55
CA ARG A 152 13.43 -6.27 11.98
C ARG A 152 14.13 -4.98 12.43
N ILE A 153 15.39 -4.79 12.05
CA ILE A 153 16.18 -3.60 12.37
C ILE A 153 15.49 -2.35 11.83
N LEU A 154 15.05 -2.39 10.57
CA LEU A 154 14.38 -1.25 9.96
C LEU A 154 13.03 -0.96 10.62
N GLN A 155 12.25 -1.98 11.00
CA GLN A 155 11.00 -1.81 11.74
C GLN A 155 11.23 -1.13 13.08
N GLU A 156 12.19 -1.62 13.88
CA GLU A 156 12.53 -1.04 15.18
C GLU A 156 13.00 0.42 15.03
N ALA A 157 13.82 0.71 14.03
CA ALA A 157 14.30 2.06 13.77
C ALA A 157 13.18 3.02 13.29
N ASP A 158 12.31 2.57 12.38
CA ASP A 158 11.17 3.36 11.89
C ASP A 158 10.16 3.62 13.02
N ASP A 159 9.87 2.61 13.86
CA ASP A 159 8.96 2.75 15.00
C ASP A 159 9.46 3.81 15.99
N ILE A 160 10.74 3.74 16.39
CA ILE A 160 11.35 4.74 17.28
C ILE A 160 11.32 6.14 16.63
N PHE A 161 11.70 6.24 15.35
CA PHE A 161 11.74 7.52 14.66
C PHE A 161 10.36 8.19 14.59
N ILE A 162 9.33 7.42 14.22
CA ILE A 162 7.95 7.91 14.14
C ILE A 162 7.39 8.26 15.52
N GLU A 163 7.68 7.46 16.55
CA GLU A 163 7.29 7.76 17.93
C GLU A 163 7.88 9.09 18.42
N MET A 164 9.16 9.33 18.12
CA MET A 164 9.83 10.58 18.47
C MET A 164 9.24 11.79 17.74
N LEU A 165 8.92 11.66 16.45
CA LEU A 165 8.23 12.72 15.71
C LEU A 165 6.85 13.04 16.30
N ARG A 166 6.10 12.02 16.72
CA ARG A 166 4.77 12.21 17.32
C ARG A 166 4.86 12.85 18.69
N SER A 167 5.72 12.35 19.57
CA SER A 167 5.89 12.87 20.94
C SER A 167 6.37 14.33 20.98
N HIS A 168 7.08 14.78 19.94
CA HIS A 168 7.55 16.17 19.81
C HIS A 168 6.63 17.06 18.96
N GLY A 169 5.48 16.56 18.50
CA GLY A 169 4.54 17.34 17.67
C GLY A 169 5.09 17.73 16.29
N LEU A 170 6.08 16.98 15.79
CA LEU A 170 6.74 17.22 14.49
C LEU A 170 6.14 16.38 13.37
N TYR A 171 5.42 15.30 13.71
CA TYR A 171 4.88 14.36 12.72
C TYR A 171 4.03 15.05 11.65
N ASP A 172 3.07 15.90 12.05
CA ASP A 172 2.18 16.58 11.11
C ASP A 172 2.81 17.81 10.40
N GLN A 173 4.06 18.14 10.72
CA GLN A 173 4.78 19.26 10.10
C GLN A 173 5.54 18.86 8.83
N VAL A 174 5.57 17.56 8.50
CA VAL A 174 6.24 17.02 7.32
C VAL A 174 5.27 16.21 6.48
N SER A 175 5.48 16.17 5.16
CA SER A 175 4.60 15.42 4.25
C SER A 175 4.79 13.91 4.34
N GLN A 176 6.01 13.48 4.69
CA GLN A 176 6.39 12.07 4.84
C GLN A 176 7.65 11.97 5.70
N ALA A 177 7.73 10.93 6.53
CA ALA A 177 8.91 10.59 7.32
C ALA A 177 9.09 9.07 7.30
N PHE A 178 10.34 8.63 7.17
CA PHE A 178 10.71 7.21 7.19
C PHE A 178 12.21 7.00 7.38
N VAL A 179 12.58 5.79 7.80
CA VAL A 179 13.96 5.32 7.88
C VAL A 179 14.33 4.51 6.63
N VAL A 180 15.61 4.56 6.25
CA VAL A 180 16.23 3.73 5.21
C VAL A 180 17.39 2.97 5.83
N LEU A 181 17.45 1.66 5.60
CA LEU A 181 18.58 0.82 6.02
C LEU A 181 19.60 0.72 4.89
N MET A 182 20.84 1.09 5.20
CA MET A 182 21.98 1.01 4.29
C MET A 182 22.91 -0.15 4.71
N PRO A 183 23.57 -0.84 3.77
CA PRO A 183 24.47 -1.97 4.04
C PRO A 183 25.77 -1.56 4.73
#